data_AF-A0A7Z0MKI4-F1
#
_entry.id   AF-A0A7Z0MKI4-F1
#
_cell.length_a   1.000
_cell.length_b   1.000
_cell.length_c   1.000
_cell.angle_alpha   90.00
_cell.angle_beta   90.00
_cell.angle_gamma   90.00
#
_symmetry.space_group_name_H-M   'P 1'
#
loop_
_entity.id
_entity.type
_entity.pdbx_description
1 polymer ?
#
loop_
_entity_poly.entity_id
_entity_poly.type
_entity_poly.pdbx_seq_one_letter_code
_entity_poly.pdbx_strand_id
1 'polypeptide(L)'
;MIILGRSGFLNDTLLQLGVIERPLRILYTEASVVIGLTYICLPFVVLAVVASLQSIDKSLFQASTDLGGDAWSTFWNVTWPLSLPGVLGGTVIAFTISVSAYVTPSVMLGGRGSVMSIVIYDQYMAAMNFNFGAALAVALTITALVLMVFQSTVMERKLKWART
;
A
#
# COMPACT_ATOMS: atom_id res chain seq x y z
N MET A 1 -0.03 -16.24 4.96
CA MET A 1 -0.13 -16.84 3.60
C MET A 1 -0.83 -18.22 3.57
N ILE A 2 -1.20 -18.82 4.71
CA ILE A 2 -2.01 -20.07 4.76
C ILE A 2 -3.52 -19.82 4.60
N ILE A 3 -3.98 -18.58 4.85
CA ILE A 3 -5.40 -18.21 4.89
C ILE A 3 -6.04 -18.07 3.49
N LEU A 4 -5.27 -17.62 2.48
CA LEU A 4 -5.76 -17.37 1.11
C LEU A 4 -5.54 -18.56 0.14
N GLY A 5 -5.02 -19.67 0.65
CA GLY A 5 -4.83 -20.89 -0.14
C GLY A 5 -6.16 -21.46 -0.65
N ARG A 6 -6.08 -22.31 -1.68
CA ARG A 6 -7.25 -23.01 -2.26
C ARG A 6 -8.02 -23.84 -1.22
N SER A 7 -7.35 -24.22 -0.14
CA SER A 7 -7.85 -24.90 1.06
C SER A 7 -7.43 -24.13 2.33
N GLY A 8 -7.41 -22.80 2.26
CA GLY A 8 -7.18 -21.93 3.41
C GLY A 8 -8.45 -21.77 4.25
N PHE A 9 -8.26 -21.46 5.54
CA PHE A 9 -9.33 -21.26 6.52
C PHE A 9 -10.46 -20.34 6.02
N LEU A 10 -10.14 -19.34 5.18
CA LEU A 10 -11.10 -18.36 4.67
C LEU A 10 -12.04 -18.95 3.61
N ASN A 11 -11.52 -19.80 2.71
CA ASN A 11 -12.36 -20.52 1.74
C ASN A 11 -13.22 -21.58 2.44
N ASP A 12 -12.68 -22.27 3.44
CA ASP A 12 -13.38 -23.32 4.17
C ASP A 12 -14.54 -22.76 5.02
N THR A 13 -14.31 -21.65 5.73
CA THR A 13 -15.35 -20.95 6.50
C THR A 13 -16.42 -20.33 5.62
N LEU A 14 -16.07 -19.74 4.48
CA LEU A 14 -17.04 -19.18 3.54
C LEU A 14 -17.87 -20.23 2.80
N LEU A 15 -17.29 -21.41 2.52
CA LEU A 15 -18.01 -22.56 1.98
C LEU A 15 -18.99 -23.15 3.01
N GLN A 16 -18.57 -23.24 4.29
CA GLN A 16 -19.43 -23.70 5.38
C GLN A 16 -20.57 -22.74 5.70
N LEU A 17 -20.37 -21.42 5.51
CA LEU A 17 -21.40 -20.40 5.65
C LEU A 17 -22.36 -20.30 4.44
N GLY A 18 -22.11 -21.05 3.35
CA GLY A 18 -22.97 -21.06 2.16
C GLY A 18 -22.96 -19.76 1.35
N VAL A 19 -22.01 -18.85 1.61
CA VAL A 19 -21.92 -17.53 0.95
C VAL A 19 -21.30 -17.65 -0.45
N ILE A 20 -20.56 -18.72 -0.73
CA ILE A 20 -19.94 -19.01 -2.04
C ILE A 20 -20.05 -20.49 -2.39
N GLU A 21 -20.41 -20.80 -3.64
CA GLU A 21 -20.58 -22.16 -4.16
C GLU A 21 -19.27 -22.81 -4.65
N ARG A 22 -18.22 -21.99 -4.87
CA ARG A 22 -16.91 -22.46 -5.36
C ARG A 22 -15.80 -21.70 -4.63
N PRO A 23 -14.66 -22.36 -4.32
CA PRO A 23 -13.55 -21.70 -3.63
C PRO A 23 -13.04 -20.54 -4.46
N LEU A 24 -12.96 -19.36 -3.86
CA LEU A 24 -12.43 -18.18 -4.52
C LEU A 24 -10.95 -18.44 -4.84
N ARG A 25 -10.63 -18.45 -6.13
CA ARG A 25 -9.24 -18.54 -6.62
C ARG A 25 -8.58 -17.17 -6.51
N ILE A 26 -8.38 -16.70 -5.29
CA ILE A 26 -7.66 -15.44 -5.03
C ILE A 26 -6.16 -15.68 -5.22
N LEU A 27 -5.64 -16.82 -4.75
CA LEU A 27 -4.26 -17.24 -4.97
C LEU A 27 -3.95 -17.33 -6.48
N TYR A 28 -2.76 -16.89 -6.89
CA TYR A 28 -2.32 -16.82 -8.29
C TYR A 28 -3.01 -15.76 -9.15
N THR A 29 -3.62 -14.74 -8.52
CA THR A 29 -4.17 -13.57 -9.22
C THR A 29 -3.49 -12.29 -8.75
N GLU A 30 -3.58 -11.22 -9.53
CA GLU A 30 -3.09 -9.89 -9.13
C GLU A 30 -3.72 -9.41 -7.81
N ALA A 31 -4.97 -9.77 -7.55
CA ALA A 31 -5.66 -9.45 -6.30
C ALA A 31 -4.96 -10.04 -5.07
N SER A 32 -4.40 -11.25 -5.18
CA SER A 32 -3.59 -11.82 -4.08
C SER A 32 -2.37 -10.95 -3.78
N VAL A 33 -1.66 -10.51 -4.82
CA VAL A 33 -0.47 -9.65 -4.69
C VAL A 33 -0.82 -8.35 -3.99
N VAL A 34 -1.91 -7.70 -4.40
CA VAL A 34 -2.38 -6.46 -3.76
C VAL A 34 -2.66 -6.68 -2.28
N ILE A 35 -3.43 -7.71 -1.93
CA ILE A 35 -3.76 -8.02 -0.53
C ILE A 35 -2.49 -8.32 0.29
N GLY A 36 -1.55 -9.09 -0.27
CA GLY A 36 -0.28 -9.41 0.40
C GLY A 36 0.58 -8.18 0.64
N LEU A 37 0.72 -7.32 -0.37
CA LEU A 37 1.47 -6.07 -0.24
C LEU A 37 0.78 -5.09 0.72
N THR A 38 -0.55 -4.97 0.68
CA THR A 38 -1.32 -4.17 1.65
C THR A 38 -1.05 -4.66 3.06
N TYR A 39 -1.13 -5.96 3.33
CA TYR A 39 -0.87 -6.52 4.66
C TYR A 39 0.55 -6.19 5.17
N ILE A 40 1.55 -6.22 4.29
CA ILE A 40 2.94 -5.87 4.63
C ILE A 40 3.09 -4.37 4.88
N CYS A 41 2.47 -3.52 4.05
CA CYS A 41 2.62 -2.07 4.12
C CYS A 41 1.80 -1.44 5.24
N LEU A 42 0.65 -2.04 5.61
CA LEU A 42 -0.30 -1.51 6.58
C LEU A 42 0.35 -1.04 7.90
N PRO A 43 1.19 -1.83 8.61
CA PRO A 43 1.80 -1.37 9.86
C PRO A 43 2.66 -0.13 9.67
N PHE A 44 3.39 -0.01 8.56
CA PHE A 44 4.23 1.16 8.28
C PHE A 44 3.40 2.42 8.03
N VAL A 45 2.32 2.29 7.26
CA VAL A 45 1.39 3.41 7.02
C VAL A 45 0.71 3.84 8.33
N VAL A 46 0.26 2.88 9.14
CA VAL A 46 -0.36 3.17 10.44
C VAL A 46 0.61 3.92 11.35
N LEU A 47 1.88 3.51 11.42
CA LEU A 47 2.89 4.23 12.21
C LEU A 47 3.07 5.68 11.73
N ALA A 48 3.12 5.91 10.41
CA ALA A 48 3.21 7.25 9.85
C ALA A 48 1.98 8.12 10.17
N VAL A 49 0.78 7.54 10.11
CA VAL A 49 -0.47 8.24 10.46
C VAL A 49 -0.52 8.55 11.95
N VAL A 50 -0.16 7.59 12.82
CA VAL A 50 -0.13 7.80 14.28
C VAL A 50 0.85 8.90 14.65
N ALA A 51 2.04 8.93 14.06
CA ALA A 51 3.02 10.00 14.29
C ALA A 51 2.46 11.38 13.91
N SER A 52 1.72 11.48 12.79
CA SER A 52 1.04 12.71 12.39
C SER A 52 -0.06 13.10 13.37
N LEU A 53 -0.88 12.16 13.82
CA LEU A 53 -1.96 12.42 14.78
C LEU A 53 -1.40 12.89 16.14
N GLN A 54 -0.29 12.33 16.60
CA GLN A 54 0.36 12.74 17.85
C GLN A 54 0.92 14.16 17.80
N SER A 55 1.19 14.69 16.60
CA SER A 55 1.64 16.07 16.42
C SER A 55 0.52 17.12 16.46
N ILE A 56 -0.74 16.69 16.44
CA ILE A 56 -1.91 17.57 16.46
C ILE A 56 -2.13 18.09 17.90
N ASP A 57 -2.34 19.40 18.04
CA ASP A 57 -2.66 20.00 19.32
C ASP A 57 -4.05 19.55 19.80
N LYS A 58 -4.12 19.11 21.07
CA LYS A 58 -5.37 18.71 21.73
C LYS A 58 -6.35 19.86 21.90
N SER A 59 -5.87 21.11 21.87
CA SER A 59 -6.72 22.31 21.93
C SER A 59 -7.75 22.36 20.78
N LEU A 60 -7.41 21.82 19.60
CA LEU A 60 -8.30 21.78 18.44
C LEU A 60 -9.51 20.86 18.66
N PHE A 61 -9.34 19.78 19.43
CA PHE A 61 -10.44 18.89 19.80
C PHE A 61 -11.38 19.57 20.80
N GLN A 62 -10.83 20.31 21.76
CA GLN A 62 -11.62 21.08 22.74
C GLN A 62 -12.42 22.17 22.03
N ALA A 63 -11.78 22.94 21.14
CA ALA A 63 -12.45 23.98 20.36
C ALA A 63 -13.58 23.43 19.47
N SER A 64 -13.38 22.26 18.84
CA SER A 64 -14.44 21.60 18.06
C SER A 64 -15.65 21.24 18.93
N THR A 65 -15.39 20.75 20.15
CA THR A 65 -16.45 20.40 21.11
C THR A 65 -17.18 21.64 21.63
N ASP A 66 -16.44 22.73 21.91
CA ASP A 66 -17.00 24.01 22.38
C ASP A 66 -17.90 24.67 21.32
N LEU A 67 -17.60 24.48 20.03
CA LEU A 67 -18.43 24.93 18.92
C LEU A 67 -19.65 24.02 18.63
N GLY A 68 -19.88 23.00 19.46
CA GLY A 68 -21.00 22.06 19.31
C GLY A 68 -20.76 20.98 18.25
N GLY A 69 -19.51 20.76 17.83
CA GLY A 69 -19.14 19.68 16.92
C GLY A 69 -19.30 18.30 17.57
N ASP A 70 -19.94 17.37 16.87
CA ASP A 70 -19.96 15.97 17.24
C ASP A 70 -18.67 15.25 16.82
N ALA A 71 -18.51 13.99 17.24
CA ALA A 71 -17.32 13.20 16.92
C ALA A 71 -17.11 13.03 15.40
N TRP A 72 -18.20 12.95 14.63
CA TRP A 72 -18.14 12.81 13.17
C TRP A 72 -17.68 14.10 12.50
N SER A 73 -18.25 15.25 12.88
CA SER A 73 -17.82 16.58 12.42
C SER A 73 -16.36 16.84 12.79
N THR A 74 -15.95 16.51 14.02
CA THR A 74 -14.57 16.68 14.49
C THR A 74 -13.60 15.81 13.69
N PHE A 75 -13.99 14.58 13.34
CA PHE A 75 -13.17 13.71 12.51
C PHE A 75 -12.96 14.32 11.11
N TRP A 76 -14.01 14.72 10.42
CA TRP A 76 -13.89 15.21 9.05
C TRP A 76 -13.31 16.62 8.93
N ASN A 77 -13.58 17.50 9.89
CA ASN A 77 -13.16 18.90 9.84
C ASN A 77 -11.80 19.15 10.50
N VAL A 78 -11.41 18.34 11.48
CA VAL A 78 -10.15 18.53 12.24
C VAL A 78 -9.19 17.37 12.00
N THR A 79 -9.60 16.14 12.35
CA THR A 79 -8.68 14.99 12.37
C THR A 79 -8.22 14.60 10.97
N TRP A 80 -9.15 14.48 10.02
CA TRP A 80 -8.87 14.08 8.65
C TRP A 80 -7.89 15.03 7.96
N PRO A 81 -8.15 16.35 7.83
CA PRO A 81 -7.24 17.27 7.15
C PRO A 81 -5.87 17.37 7.82
N LEU A 82 -5.81 17.33 9.15
CA LEU A 82 -4.56 17.40 9.90
C LEU A 82 -3.76 16.07 9.89
N SER A 83 -4.42 14.94 9.62
CA SER A 83 -3.78 13.63 9.45
C SER A 83 -3.32 13.35 8.01
N LEU A 84 -3.80 14.12 7.02
CA LEU A 84 -3.36 14.02 5.62
C LEU A 84 -1.82 14.01 5.45
N PRO A 85 -1.02 14.83 6.16
CA PRO A 85 0.44 14.75 6.07
C PRO A 85 0.98 13.35 6.41
N GLY A 86 0.46 12.73 7.46
CA GLY A 86 0.82 11.37 7.86
C GLY A 86 0.39 10.31 6.87
N VAL A 87 -0.83 10.41 6.34
CA VAL A 87 -1.36 9.49 5.32
C VAL A 87 -0.51 9.55 4.04
N LEU A 88 -0.18 10.76 3.60
CA LEU A 88 0.65 10.97 2.41
C LEU A 88 2.07 10.45 2.63
N GLY A 89 2.68 10.70 3.80
CA GLY A 89 3.99 10.16 4.15
C GLY A 89 4.01 8.63 4.21
N GLY A 90 2.96 8.03 4.79
CA GLY A 90 2.78 6.58 4.78
C GLY A 90 2.63 6.00 3.38
N THR A 91 1.93 6.71 2.49
CA THR A 91 1.76 6.28 1.08
C THR A 91 3.09 6.21 0.34
N VAL A 92 4.01 7.17 0.56
CA VAL A 92 5.37 7.14 -0.01
C VAL A 92 6.13 5.91 0.47
N ILE A 93 6.08 5.61 1.77
CA ILE A 93 6.73 4.43 2.35
C ILE A 93 6.17 3.15 1.73
N ALA A 94 4.84 3.03 1.64
CA ALA A 94 4.17 1.87 1.04
C ALA A 94 4.54 1.70 -0.44
N PHE A 95 4.66 2.80 -1.19
CA PHE A 95 5.09 2.79 -2.58
C PHE A 95 6.53 2.27 -2.73
N THR A 96 7.46 2.77 -1.91
CA THR A 96 8.87 2.31 -1.92
C THR A 96 8.99 0.81 -1.62
N ILE A 97 8.25 0.31 -0.62
CA ILE A 97 8.23 -1.12 -0.28
C ILE A 97 7.62 -1.93 -1.43
N SER A 98 6.53 -1.45 -2.02
CA SER A 98 5.80 -2.20 -3.06
C SER A 98 6.60 -2.30 -4.36
N VAL A 99 7.28 -1.23 -4.78
CA VAL A 99 8.10 -1.23 -6.01
C VAL A 99 9.33 -2.14 -5.88
N SER A 100 9.95 -2.20 -4.70
CA SER A 100 11.11 -3.06 -4.45
C SER A 100 10.74 -4.52 -4.18
N ALA A 101 9.45 -4.82 -4.01
CA ALA A 101 8.99 -6.18 -3.73
C ALA A 101 8.99 -7.06 -5.00
N TYR A 102 9.80 -8.13 -4.97
CA TYR A 102 9.74 -9.21 -5.97
C TYR A 102 9.27 -10.54 -5.37
N VAL A 103 9.61 -10.81 -4.11
CA VAL A 103 9.32 -12.08 -3.43
C VAL A 103 7.82 -12.26 -3.20
N THR A 104 7.13 -11.24 -2.70
CA THR A 104 5.68 -11.34 -2.42
C THR A 104 4.89 -11.60 -3.71
N PRO A 105 5.09 -10.84 -4.80
CA PRO A 105 4.44 -11.15 -6.08
C PRO A 105 4.83 -12.52 -6.65
N SER A 106 6.10 -12.95 -6.56
CA SER A 106 6.54 -14.22 -7.14
C SER A 106 5.89 -15.42 -6.46
N VAL A 107 5.79 -15.39 -5.13
CA VAL A 107 5.12 -16.43 -4.35
C VAL A 107 3.60 -16.40 -4.59
N MET A 108 2.99 -15.22 -4.66
CA MET A 108 1.54 -15.09 -4.80
C MET A 108 1.02 -15.40 -6.20
N LEU A 109 1.78 -15.02 -7.24
CA LEU A 109 1.43 -15.29 -8.64
C LEU A 109 1.83 -16.71 -9.08
N GLY A 110 2.73 -17.37 -8.35
CA GLY A 110 3.13 -18.76 -8.64
C GLY A 110 3.63 -18.95 -10.08
N GLY A 111 4.33 -17.93 -10.62
CA GLY A 111 4.87 -17.94 -11.98
C GLY A 111 3.87 -17.66 -13.10
N ARG A 112 2.61 -17.30 -12.80
CA ARG A 112 1.58 -17.03 -13.83
C ARG A 112 1.35 -15.56 -14.16
N GLY A 113 1.84 -14.64 -13.33
CA GLY A 113 1.69 -13.20 -13.53
C GLY A 113 3.03 -12.54 -13.79
N SER A 114 3.01 -11.49 -14.60
CA SER A 114 4.20 -10.75 -15.01
C SER A 114 4.19 -9.37 -14.35
N VAL A 115 4.90 -9.23 -13.24
CA VAL A 115 5.26 -7.91 -12.69
C VAL A 115 6.70 -7.61 -13.07
N MET A 116 7.01 -6.33 -13.29
CA MET A 116 8.33 -5.90 -13.79
C MET A 116 9.49 -6.49 -12.97
N SER A 117 9.34 -6.53 -11.64
CA SER A 117 10.34 -7.09 -10.72
C SER A 117 10.59 -8.59 -10.93
N ILE A 118 9.56 -9.37 -11.27
CA ILE A 118 9.69 -10.80 -11.62
C ILE A 118 10.37 -10.93 -12.99
N VAL A 119 9.97 -10.12 -13.97
CA VAL A 119 10.57 -10.16 -15.32
C VAL A 119 12.06 -9.88 -15.24
N ILE A 120 12.49 -8.88 -14.47
CA ILE A 120 13.91 -8.58 -14.26
C ILE A 120 14.61 -9.81 -13.69
N TYR A 121 14.05 -10.45 -12.66
CA TYR A 121 14.62 -11.65 -12.05
C TYR A 121 14.76 -12.80 -13.05
N ASP A 122 13.72 -13.07 -13.84
CA ASP A 122 13.72 -14.13 -14.85
C ASP A 122 14.75 -13.87 -15.95
N GLN A 123 14.96 -12.61 -16.35
CA GLN A 123 15.98 -12.26 -17.34
C GLN A 123 17.40 -12.55 -16.83
N TYR A 124 17.65 -12.34 -15.54
CA TYR A 124 18.92 -12.65 -14.90
C TYR A 124 19.13 -14.16 -14.69
N MET A 125 18.11 -14.85 -14.18
CA MET A 125 18.24 -16.23 -13.70
C MET A 125 17.89 -17.29 -14.74
N ALA A 126 16.83 -17.08 -15.52
CA ALA A 126 16.35 -18.07 -16.50
C ALA A 126 16.92 -17.81 -17.90
N ALA A 127 16.90 -16.56 -18.36
CA ALA A 127 17.37 -16.20 -19.70
C ALA A 127 18.89 -15.93 -19.79
N MET A 128 19.57 -15.78 -18.64
CA MET A 128 20.96 -15.32 -18.53
C MET A 128 21.28 -14.08 -19.38
N ASN A 129 20.28 -13.23 -19.65
CA ASN A 129 20.39 -12.04 -20.47
C ASN A 129 20.59 -10.82 -19.57
N PHE A 130 21.80 -10.70 -19.03
CA PHE A 130 22.18 -9.63 -18.10
C PHE A 130 22.00 -8.24 -18.70
N ASN A 131 22.22 -8.07 -20.00
CA ASN A 131 22.08 -6.79 -20.68
C ASN A 131 20.62 -6.30 -20.68
N PHE A 132 19.69 -7.17 -21.05
CA PHE A 132 18.27 -6.83 -21.07
C PHE A 132 17.71 -6.69 -19.65
N GLY A 133 18.09 -7.57 -18.73
CA GLY A 133 17.73 -7.47 -17.32
C GLY A 133 18.20 -6.14 -16.70
N ALA A 134 19.43 -5.71 -16.97
CA ALA A 134 19.96 -4.44 -16.49
C ALA A 134 19.18 -3.24 -17.06
N ALA A 135 18.84 -3.26 -18.35
CA ALA A 135 18.05 -2.19 -18.97
C ALA A 135 16.66 -2.06 -18.30
N LEU A 136 15.99 -3.18 -18.03
CA LEU A 136 14.70 -3.19 -17.33
C LEU A 136 14.83 -2.69 -15.87
N ALA A 137 15.89 -3.08 -15.16
CA ALA A 137 16.15 -2.64 -13.79
C ALA A 137 16.40 -1.12 -13.71
N VAL A 138 17.19 -0.58 -14.64
CA VAL A 138 17.43 0.87 -14.74
C VAL A 138 16.14 1.60 -15.10
N ALA A 139 15.36 1.09 -16.07
CA ALA A 139 14.08 1.69 -16.44
C ALA A 139 13.12 1.73 -15.25
N LEU A 140 12.94 0.61 -14.53
CA LEU A 140 12.10 0.54 -13.34
C LEU A 140 12.57 1.51 -12.26
N THR A 141 13.88 1.61 -12.03
CA THR A 141 14.47 2.53 -11.05
C THR A 141 14.18 3.99 -11.41
N ILE A 142 14.37 4.39 -12.67
CA ILE A 142 14.08 5.75 -13.13
C ILE A 142 12.59 6.05 -12.98
N THR A 143 11.71 5.14 -13.40
CA THR A 143 10.26 5.32 -13.25
C THR A 143 9.86 5.45 -11.78
N ALA A 144 10.43 4.62 -10.91
CA ALA A 144 10.18 4.67 -9.48
C ALA A 144 10.63 6.01 -8.87
N LEU A 145 11.81 6.51 -9.24
CA LEU A 145 12.32 7.80 -8.78
C LEU A 145 11.45 8.96 -9.26
N VAL A 146 11.03 8.96 -10.53
CA VAL A 146 10.13 9.98 -11.07
C VAL A 146 8.81 10.01 -10.32
N LEU A 147 8.22 8.83 -10.07
CA LEU A 147 6.98 8.73 -9.30
C LEU A 147 7.16 9.16 -7.84
N MET A 148 8.29 8.84 -7.22
CA MET A 148 8.59 9.24 -5.85
C MET A 148 8.78 10.76 -5.72
N VAL A 149 9.52 11.38 -6.64
CA VAL A 149 9.70 12.85 -6.68
C VAL A 149 8.36 13.54 -7.00
N PHE A 150 7.55 12.95 -7.88
CA PHE A 150 6.23 13.47 -8.18
C PHE A 150 5.33 13.45 -6.94
N GLN A 151 5.30 12.33 -6.20
CA GLN A 151 4.55 12.21 -4.96
C GLN A 151 5.03 13.20 -3.89
N SER A 152 6.34 13.34 -3.69
CA SER A 152 6.89 14.30 -2.72
C SER A 152 6.57 15.75 -3.08
N THR A 153 6.68 16.11 -4.36
CA THR A 153 6.38 17.47 -4.84
C THR A 153 4.89 17.81 -4.73
N VAL A 154 4.01 16.87 -5.08
CA VAL A 154 2.56 17.03 -4.93
C VAL A 154 2.19 17.15 -3.45
N MET A 155 2.86 16.39 -2.58
CA MET A 155 2.68 16.46 -1.14
C MET A 155 3.10 17.81 -0.57
N GLU A 156 4.28 18.32 -0.92
CA GLU A 156 4.72 19.66 -0.50
C GLU A 156 3.74 20.76 -0.90
N ARG A 157 3.16 20.67 -2.10
CA ARG A 157 2.14 21.61 -2.55
C ARG A 157 0.89 21.50 -1.69
N LYS A 158 0.33 20.31 -1.51
CA LYS A 158 -0.89 20.11 -0.70
C LYS A 158 -0.71 20.54 0.77
N LEU A 159 0.47 20.34 1.33
CA LEU A 159 0.80 20.76 2.70
C LEU A 159 0.88 22.29 2.84
N LYS A 160 1.38 23.00 1.84
CA LYS A 160 1.41 24.47 1.83
C LYS A 160 0.00 25.06 1.79
N TRP A 161 -0.91 24.47 1.02
CA TRP A 161 -2.31 24.91 0.94
C TRP A 161 -3.10 24.69 2.23
N ALA A 162 -2.81 23.61 2.98
CA ALA A 162 -3.50 23.33 4.24
C ALA A 162 -3.03 24.20 5.44
N ARG A 163 -1.95 24.98 5.27
CA ARG A 163 -1.36 25.82 6.31
C ARG A 163 -1.67 27.32 6.16
N THR A 164 -2.32 27.70 5.05
CA THR A 164 -2.88 29.04 4.77
C THR A 164 -4.38 29.02 4.98
#